data_AF-A0A846PG08-F1
#
_entry.id   AF-A0A846PG08-F1
#
_cell.length_a   1.000
_cell.length_b   1.000
_cell.length_c   1.000
_cell.angle_alpha   90.00
_cell.angle_beta   90.00
_cell.angle_gamma   90.00
#
_symmetry.space_group_name_H-M   'P 1'
#
loop_
_entity.id
_entity.type
_entity.pdbx_description
1 polymer ?
#
loop_
_entity_poly.entity_id
_entity_poly.type
_entity_poly.pdbx_seq_one_letter_code
_entity_poly.pdbx_strand_id
1 'polypeptide(L)'
;LITRVLEYVETPQYLRKHLFGKISELQFAGLLPPLRTPHHPLEKHSKALKEGEIREGYAFTEKDLKVIDVGVESPLPLLDAHSIDLPTRMTVKISRTKTDDLIARPSRPPRPSIYWGYKVTSILSLLGEFLLNSSSYGYIVALSRKGTAIGK
;
A
#
# COMPACT_ATOMS: atom_id res chain seq x y z
N LEU A 1 10.07 14.63 -7.08
CA LEU A 1 10.65 14.30 -5.75
C LEU A 1 9.56 14.11 -4.68
N ILE A 2 8.70 15.10 -4.42
CA ILE A 2 7.66 15.03 -3.36
C ILE A 2 6.79 13.77 -3.48
N THR A 3 6.24 13.49 -4.67
CA THR A 3 5.43 12.30 -4.95
C THR A 3 6.13 11.02 -4.49
N ARG A 4 7.39 10.83 -4.90
CA ARG A 4 8.18 9.66 -4.53
C ARG A 4 8.43 9.54 -3.04
N VAL A 5 8.68 10.66 -2.34
CA VAL A 5 8.87 10.65 -0.88
C VAL A 5 7.58 10.22 -0.20
N LEU A 6 6.42 10.75 -0.62
CA LEU A 6 5.13 10.39 -0.04
C LEU A 6 4.77 8.92 -0.32
N GLU A 7 5.00 8.44 -1.54
CA GLU A 7 4.81 7.03 -1.91
C GLU A 7 5.73 6.10 -1.09
N TYR A 8 7.00 6.49 -0.92
CA TYR A 8 7.97 5.72 -0.15
C TYR A 8 7.57 5.61 1.33
N VAL A 9 7.09 6.71 1.91
CA VAL A 9 6.64 6.78 3.30
C VAL A 9 5.39 5.93 3.52
N GLU A 10 4.45 5.97 2.58
CA GLU A 10 3.23 5.15 2.60
C GLU A 10 3.49 3.67 2.37
N THR A 11 4.55 3.33 1.62
CA THR A 11 4.85 1.94 1.30
C THR A 11 5.35 1.19 2.55
N PRO A 12 4.76 0.03 2.89
CA PRO A 12 5.23 -0.83 3.96
C PRO A 12 6.71 -1.18 3.81
N GLN A 13 7.43 -1.21 4.93
CA GLN A 13 8.89 -1.24 4.96
C GLN A 13 9.49 -2.42 4.15
N TYR A 14 8.82 -3.57 4.19
CA TYR A 14 9.25 -4.79 3.50
C TYR A 14 9.05 -4.73 1.97
N LEU A 15 8.16 -3.87 1.45
CA LEU A 15 7.91 -3.73 0.01
C LEU A 15 8.79 -2.68 -0.67
N ARG A 16 9.43 -1.79 0.11
CA ARG A 16 10.19 -0.66 -0.44
C ARG A 16 11.31 -1.10 -1.40
N LYS A 17 11.95 -2.23 -1.11
CA LYS A 17 13.01 -2.78 -1.96
C LYS A 17 12.48 -3.18 -3.35
N HIS A 18 11.30 -3.79 -3.41
CA HIS A 18 10.67 -4.19 -4.69
C HIS A 18 10.22 -2.98 -5.51
N LEU A 19 9.65 -1.96 -4.86
CA LEU A 19 8.99 -0.86 -5.55
C LEU A 19 9.92 0.32 -5.91
N PHE A 20 10.95 0.57 -5.11
CA PHE A 20 11.83 1.73 -5.31
C PHE A 20 13.26 1.34 -5.65
N GLY A 21 13.69 0.11 -5.33
CA GLY A 21 15.09 -0.30 -5.45
C GLY A 21 16.03 0.62 -4.66
N LYS A 22 17.23 0.84 -5.20
CA LYS A 22 18.20 1.82 -4.68
C LYS A 22 18.28 2.99 -5.66
N ILE A 23 17.75 4.14 -5.27
CA ILE A 23 17.79 5.37 -6.08
C ILE A 23 18.37 6.54 -5.27
N SER A 24 19.12 7.41 -5.93
CA SER A 24 19.85 8.51 -5.28
C SER A 24 18.90 9.55 -4.66
N GLU A 25 17.71 9.73 -5.23
CA GLU A 25 16.69 10.65 -4.73
C GLU A 25 16.13 10.24 -3.36
N LEU A 26 16.26 8.97 -2.98
CA LEU A 26 15.81 8.43 -1.69
C LEU A 26 16.99 8.04 -0.77
N GLN A 27 18.21 8.48 -1.06
CA GLN A 27 19.40 8.15 -0.26
C GLN A 27 19.26 8.57 1.22
N PHE A 28 18.51 9.64 1.49
CA PHE A 28 18.25 10.15 2.85
C PHE A 28 16.87 9.75 3.38
N ALA A 29 16.12 8.89 2.70
CA ALA A 29 14.76 8.53 3.10
C ALA A 29 14.72 7.78 4.45
N GLY A 30 15.86 7.27 4.94
CA GLY A 30 16.01 6.72 6.28
C GLY A 30 15.86 7.75 7.41
N LEU A 31 15.97 9.05 7.13
CA LEU A 31 15.73 10.12 8.10
C LEU A 31 14.25 10.45 8.28
N LEU A 32 13.37 9.91 7.42
CA LEU A 32 11.94 10.18 7.49
C LEU A 32 11.33 9.48 8.72
N PRO A 33 10.45 10.16 9.48
CA PRO A 33 9.78 9.53 10.60
C PRO A 33 8.91 8.35 10.12
N PRO A 34 8.89 7.22 10.86
CA PRO A 34 8.11 6.06 10.44
C PRO A 34 6.60 6.31 10.60
N LEU A 35 5.83 5.96 9.57
CA LEU A 35 4.39 5.77 9.71
C LEU A 35 4.13 4.45 10.42
N ARG A 36 3.52 4.51 11.61
CA ARG A 36 3.05 3.34 12.37
C ARG A 36 1.57 3.10 12.07
N THR A 37 1.26 2.80 10.82
CA THR A 37 -0.12 2.59 10.34
C THR A 37 -0.45 1.09 10.25
N PRO A 38 -1.73 0.68 10.26
CA PRO A 38 -2.14 -0.73 10.26
C PRO A 38 -1.55 -1.56 9.12
N HIS A 39 -1.34 -0.96 7.94
CA HIS A 39 -0.75 -1.65 6.78
C HIS A 39 0.79 -1.76 6.83
N HIS A 40 1.44 -1.29 7.90
CA HIS A 40 2.88 -1.43 8.17
C HIS A 40 3.12 -2.41 9.33
N PRO A 41 2.77 -3.71 9.19
CA PRO A 41 3.01 -4.69 10.24
C PRO A 41 4.51 -4.88 10.51
N LEU A 42 4.85 -5.10 11.77
CA LEU A 42 6.22 -5.40 12.22
C LEU A 42 6.52 -6.90 12.27
N GLU A 43 5.49 -7.74 12.22
CA GLU A 43 5.62 -9.19 12.27
C GLU A 43 6.23 -9.73 10.97
N LYS A 44 7.35 -10.42 11.11
CA LYS A 44 8.19 -10.95 10.01
C LYS A 44 8.21 -12.47 9.98
N HIS A 45 7.51 -13.13 10.90
CA HIS A 45 7.45 -14.57 11.00
C HIS A 45 6.15 -15.12 10.43
N SER A 46 6.27 -15.96 9.41
CA SER A 46 5.18 -16.70 8.78
C SER A 46 4.33 -17.47 9.80
N LYS A 47 4.95 -18.06 10.82
CA LYS A 47 4.26 -18.79 11.90
C LYS A 47 3.35 -17.91 12.77
N ALA A 48 3.65 -16.62 12.87
CA ALA A 48 2.86 -15.68 13.64
C ALA A 48 1.72 -15.04 12.83
N LEU A 49 1.66 -15.29 11.51
CA LEU A 49 0.58 -14.80 10.67
C LEU A 49 -0.75 -15.49 11.03
N LYS A 50 -1.77 -14.67 11.22
CA LYS A 50 -3.11 -15.12 11.59
C LYS A 50 -3.95 -15.34 10.34
N GLU A 51 -4.78 -16.37 10.38
CA GLU A 51 -5.78 -16.56 9.35
C GLU A 51 -6.73 -15.35 9.29
N GLY A 52 -6.92 -14.83 8.08
CA GLY A 52 -7.74 -13.66 7.82
C GLY A 52 -7.06 -12.31 8.02
N GLU A 53 -5.79 -12.28 8.43
CA GLU A 53 -4.97 -11.08 8.45
C GLU A 53 -4.87 -10.48 7.04
N ILE A 54 -5.02 -9.16 6.93
CA ILE A 54 -4.88 -8.44 5.66
C ILE A 54 -3.48 -7.83 5.61
N ARG A 55 -2.80 -7.96 4.47
CA ARG A 55 -1.50 -7.36 4.23
C ARG A 55 -1.40 -6.77 2.84
N GLU A 56 -0.52 -5.80 2.68
CA GLU A 56 0.00 -5.42 1.38
C GLU A 56 1.08 -6.42 0.98
N GLY A 57 1.16 -6.75 -0.30
CA GLY A 57 2.21 -7.60 -0.82
C GLY A 57 2.65 -7.22 -2.22
N TYR A 58 3.83 -7.70 -2.61
CA TYR A 58 4.34 -7.60 -3.97
C TYR A 58 4.30 -8.98 -4.62
N ALA A 59 3.41 -9.13 -5.59
CA ALA A 59 3.16 -10.38 -6.30
C ALA A 59 4.07 -10.47 -7.53
N PHE A 60 4.64 -11.65 -7.76
CA PHE A 60 5.54 -11.95 -8.87
C PHE A 60 5.54 -13.46 -9.18
N THR A 61 6.22 -13.84 -10.26
CA THR A 61 6.38 -15.25 -10.64
C THR A 61 7.74 -15.76 -10.20
N GLU A 62 7.76 -16.90 -9.50
CA GLU A 62 8.97 -17.61 -9.09
C GLU A 62 8.81 -19.09 -9.45
N LYS A 63 9.74 -19.63 -10.25
CA LYS A 63 9.71 -21.04 -10.73
C LYS A 63 8.35 -21.42 -11.34
N ASP A 64 7.83 -20.55 -12.22
CA ASP A 64 6.53 -20.69 -12.88
C ASP A 64 5.30 -20.68 -11.95
N LEU A 65 5.47 -20.37 -10.67
CA LEU A 65 4.40 -20.24 -9.69
C LEU A 65 4.18 -18.76 -9.33
N LYS A 66 2.91 -18.38 -9.18
CA LYS A 66 2.53 -17.06 -8.65
C LYS A 66 2.76 -17.04 -7.15
N VAL A 67 3.59 -16.13 -6.68
CA VAL A 67 3.92 -15.94 -5.26
C VAL A 67 3.77 -14.47 -4.88
N ILE A 68 3.71 -14.21 -3.58
CA ILE A 68 3.62 -12.84 -3.06
C ILE A 68 4.47 -12.65 -1.81
N ASP A 69 5.30 -11.61 -1.83
CA ASP A 69 6.03 -11.16 -0.64
C ASP A 69 5.11 -10.31 0.22
N VAL A 70 4.79 -10.80 1.42
CA VAL A 70 3.96 -10.12 2.44
C VAL A 70 4.76 -9.70 3.68
N GLY A 71 6.09 -9.62 3.55
CA GLY A 71 6.99 -9.15 4.60
C GLY A 71 7.35 -10.19 5.65
N VAL A 72 7.30 -11.47 5.29
CA VAL A 72 7.79 -12.58 6.13
C VAL A 72 9.03 -13.23 5.51
N GLU A 73 9.53 -14.31 6.10
CA GLU A 73 10.83 -14.89 5.72
C GLU A 73 10.89 -15.39 4.27
N SER A 74 9.76 -15.77 3.70
CA SER A 74 9.66 -16.23 2.32
C SER A 74 8.33 -15.83 1.69
N PRO A 75 8.28 -15.61 0.36
CA PRO A 75 7.03 -15.37 -0.35
C PRO A 75 6.03 -16.50 -0.13
N LEU A 76 4.75 -16.14 -0.05
CA LEU A 76 3.67 -17.11 0.08
C LEU A 76 3.11 -17.47 -1.29
N PRO A 77 2.62 -18.71 -1.51
CA PRO A 77 1.85 -19.04 -2.70
C PRO A 77 0.64 -18.11 -2.83
N LEU A 78 0.47 -17.51 -4.02
CA LEU A 78 -0.63 -16.63 -4.34
C LEU A 78 -1.69 -17.42 -5.12
N LEU A 79 -2.80 -17.73 -4.46
CA LEU A 79 -3.93 -18.44 -5.08
C LEU A 79 -4.99 -17.47 -5.58
N ASP A 80 -5.87 -17.95 -6.46
CA ASP A 80 -7.02 -17.21 -6.98
C ASP A 80 -6.66 -15.91 -7.73
N ALA A 81 -5.44 -15.87 -8.30
CA ALA A 81 -4.85 -14.69 -8.95
C ALA A 81 -4.71 -14.85 -10.48
N HIS A 82 -5.58 -15.62 -11.12
CA HIS A 82 -5.45 -15.96 -12.54
C HIS A 82 -5.44 -14.72 -13.46
N SER A 83 -6.28 -13.72 -13.18
CA SER A 83 -6.45 -12.50 -13.98
C SER A 83 -5.57 -11.33 -13.53
N ILE A 84 -4.54 -11.59 -12.73
CA ILE A 84 -3.64 -10.54 -12.22
C ILE A 84 -2.35 -10.54 -13.04
N ASP A 85 -2.06 -9.38 -13.63
CA ASP A 85 -0.81 -9.09 -14.32
C ASP A 85 0.31 -8.90 -13.29
N LEU A 86 1.40 -9.63 -13.49
CA LEU A 86 2.56 -9.64 -12.60
C LEU A 86 3.78 -9.02 -13.29
N PRO A 87 4.68 -8.35 -12.53
CA PRO A 87 4.61 -8.15 -11.08
C PRO A 87 3.75 -6.95 -10.66
N THR A 88 3.12 -7.02 -9.49
CA THR A 88 2.26 -5.92 -9.00
C THR A 88 2.16 -5.84 -7.48
N ARG A 89 1.95 -4.64 -6.93
CA ARG A 89 1.58 -4.44 -5.53
C ARG A 89 0.08 -4.67 -5.37
N MET A 90 -0.32 -5.41 -4.35
CA MET A 90 -1.74 -5.63 -4.07
C MET A 90 -2.02 -5.94 -2.60
N THR A 91 -3.27 -5.76 -2.21
CA THR A 91 -3.78 -6.20 -0.91
C THR A 91 -4.17 -7.68 -0.98
N VAL A 92 -3.77 -8.46 0.03
CA VAL A 92 -4.11 -9.87 0.17
C VAL A 92 -4.62 -10.20 1.55
N LYS A 93 -5.37 -11.28 1.64
CA LYS A 93 -5.79 -11.91 2.89
C LYS A 93 -5.01 -13.20 3.10
N ILE A 94 -4.36 -13.31 4.24
CA ILE A 94 -3.68 -14.53 4.67
C ILE A 94 -4.71 -15.61 4.93
N SER A 95 -4.48 -16.81 4.42
CA SER A 95 -5.33 -17.98 4.60
C SER A 95 -4.48 -19.23 4.80
N ARG A 96 -5.12 -20.32 5.21
CA ARG A 96 -4.50 -21.63 5.33
C ARG A 96 -5.19 -22.63 4.40
N THR A 97 -4.44 -23.60 3.88
CA THR A 97 -5.01 -24.74 3.15
C THR A 97 -5.59 -25.75 4.13
N LYS A 98 -6.24 -26.82 3.62
CA LYS A 98 -6.68 -27.94 4.46
C LYS A 98 -5.52 -28.71 5.12
N THR A 99 -4.32 -28.61 4.55
CA THR A 99 -3.07 -29.19 5.06
C THR A 99 -2.30 -28.23 5.96
N ASP A 100 -2.91 -27.10 6.35
CA ASP A 100 -2.32 -26.04 7.18
C ASP A 100 -1.16 -25.27 6.53
N ASP A 101 -1.04 -25.32 5.21
CA ASP A 101 -0.05 -24.53 4.48
C ASP A 101 -0.50 -23.08 4.37
N LEU A 102 0.41 -22.14 4.64
CA LEU A 102 0.14 -20.72 4.61
C LEU A 102 0.11 -20.21 3.16
N ILE A 103 -0.96 -19.52 2.80
CA ILE A 103 -1.20 -18.99 1.45
C ILE A 103 -1.76 -17.57 1.52
N ALA A 104 -1.70 -16.87 0.39
CA ALA A 104 -2.31 -15.56 0.24
C ALA A 104 -3.36 -15.58 -0.88
N ARG A 105 -4.42 -14.80 -0.70
CA ARG A 105 -5.46 -14.59 -1.72
C ARG A 105 -5.69 -13.09 -1.96
N PRO A 106 -5.95 -12.65 -3.19
CA PRO A 106 -6.37 -11.28 -3.48
C PRO A 106 -7.51 -10.83 -2.55
N SER A 107 -7.39 -9.62 -2.01
CA SER A 107 -8.39 -9.03 -1.14
C SER A 107 -8.57 -7.55 -1.46
N ARG A 108 -9.68 -6.99 -0.98
CA ARG A 108 -9.81 -5.55 -0.88
C ARG A 108 -9.11 -5.05 0.40
N PRO A 109 -8.74 -3.77 0.46
CA PRO A 109 -8.41 -3.11 1.71
C PRO A 109 -9.51 -3.33 2.77
N PRO A 110 -9.17 -3.28 4.07
CA PRO A 110 -10.13 -3.43 5.15
C PRO A 110 -11.24 -2.38 5.08
N ARG A 111 -12.30 -2.59 5.89
CA ARG A 111 -13.43 -1.67 5.99
C ARG A 111 -12.96 -0.24 6.34
N PRO A 112 -13.73 0.80 5.98
CA PRO A 112 -13.35 2.21 6.19
C PRO A 112 -12.99 2.60 7.64
N SER A 113 -13.33 1.78 8.63
CA SER A 113 -12.94 1.97 10.03
C SER A 113 -11.45 1.76 10.30
N ILE A 114 -10.70 1.14 9.38
CA ILE A 114 -9.26 0.91 9.51
C ILE A 114 -8.56 1.71 8.42
N TYR A 115 -7.69 2.63 8.85
CA TYR A 115 -6.84 3.37 7.93
C TYR A 115 -5.86 2.44 7.21
N TRP A 116 -5.80 2.51 5.88
CA TRP A 116 -4.99 1.64 5.02
C TRP A 116 -4.10 2.43 4.06
N GLY A 117 -3.46 3.48 4.59
CA GLY A 117 -2.57 4.33 3.79
C GLY A 117 -3.31 5.35 2.93
N TYR A 118 -2.58 5.92 1.98
CA TYR A 118 -3.08 6.91 1.04
C TYR A 118 -2.57 6.59 -0.38
N LYS A 119 -3.27 7.10 -1.39
CA LYS A 119 -2.76 7.10 -2.76
C LYS A 119 -2.19 8.48 -3.07
N VAL A 120 -0.97 8.52 -3.60
CA VAL A 120 -0.37 9.76 -4.06
C VAL A 120 -0.74 9.96 -5.52
N THR A 121 -1.29 11.13 -5.84
CA THR A 121 -1.60 11.52 -7.21
C THR A 121 -0.87 12.83 -7.51
N SER A 122 -0.01 12.81 -8.53
CA SER A 122 0.63 14.03 -9.03
C SER A 122 -0.27 14.66 -10.08
N ILE A 123 -0.58 15.94 -9.91
CA ILE A 123 -1.38 16.72 -10.85
C ILE A 123 -0.45 17.74 -11.49
N LEU A 124 -0.38 17.74 -12.81
CA LEU A 124 0.46 18.68 -13.58
C LEU A 124 -0.32 19.87 -14.11
N SER A 125 -1.65 19.84 -14.04
CA SER A 125 -2.52 20.96 -14.40
C SER A 125 -2.58 22.01 -13.29
N LEU A 126 -3.13 23.17 -13.65
CA LEU A 126 -3.44 24.20 -12.67
C LEU A 126 -4.50 23.70 -11.68
N LEU A 127 -4.40 24.13 -10.43
CA LEU A 127 -5.34 23.74 -9.38
C LEU A 127 -6.80 24.01 -9.80
N GLY A 128 -7.08 25.17 -10.40
CA GLY A 128 -8.43 25.53 -10.85
C GLY A 128 -8.98 24.55 -11.90
N GLU A 129 -8.18 24.18 -12.90
CA GLU A 129 -8.58 23.21 -13.92
C GLU A 129 -8.81 21.82 -13.32
N PHE A 130 -7.95 21.39 -12.40
CA PHE A 130 -8.14 20.14 -11.70
C PHE A 130 -9.46 20.13 -10.93
N LEU A 131 -9.74 21.18 -10.15
CA LEU A 131 -10.96 21.26 -9.35
C LEU A 131 -12.23 21.28 -10.21
N LEU A 132 -12.22 22.02 -11.33
CA LEU A 132 -13.36 22.09 -12.26
C LEU A 132 -13.66 20.73 -12.91
N ASN A 133 -12.63 19.92 -13.15
CA ASN A 133 -12.78 18.60 -13.75
C ASN A 133 -12.94 17.47 -12.72
N SER A 134 -12.83 17.77 -11.42
CA SER A 134 -12.91 16.77 -10.35
C SER A 134 -14.36 16.51 -9.93
N SER A 135 -15.16 15.94 -10.82
CA SER A 135 -16.55 15.54 -10.55
C SER A 135 -16.69 14.39 -9.55
N SER A 136 -15.57 13.79 -9.13
CA SER A 136 -15.54 12.66 -8.20
C SER A 136 -15.65 13.04 -6.72
N TYR A 137 -15.49 14.32 -6.36
CA TYR A 137 -15.59 14.75 -4.97
C TYR A 137 -16.95 15.38 -4.69
N GLY A 138 -17.67 14.85 -3.69
CA GLY A 138 -18.95 15.42 -3.27
C GLY A 138 -18.84 16.79 -2.60
N TYR A 139 -17.67 17.14 -2.07
CA TYR A 139 -17.38 18.43 -1.45
C TYR A 139 -15.93 18.84 -1.71
N ILE A 140 -15.70 20.14 -1.91
CA ILE A 140 -14.36 20.75 -2.00
C ILE A 140 -14.24 21.76 -0.85
N VAL A 141 -13.28 21.55 0.04
CA VAL A 141 -12.98 22.47 1.14
C VAL A 141 -11.66 23.17 0.87
N ALA A 142 -11.70 24.49 0.65
CA ALA A 142 -10.52 25.31 0.46
C ALA A 142 -10.20 26.11 1.73
N LEU A 143 -8.95 26.04 2.19
CA LEU A 143 -8.50 26.70 3.42
C LEU A 143 -7.69 27.95 3.09
N SER A 144 -8.03 29.09 3.72
CA SER A 144 -7.35 30.37 3.54
C SER A 144 -7.43 31.22 4.80
N ARG A 145 -6.40 32.01 5.07
CA ARG A 145 -6.42 33.04 6.14
C ARG A 145 -7.54 34.07 5.97
N LYS A 146 -8.02 34.26 4.73
CA LYS A 146 -9.14 35.15 4.39
C LYS A 146 -10.50 34.43 4.34
N GLY A 147 -10.53 33.13 4.63
CA GLY A 147 -11.76 32.35 4.65
C GLY A 147 -12.62 32.64 5.87
N THR A 148 -13.84 32.11 5.88
CA THR A 148 -14.73 32.16 7.03
C THR A 148 -14.18 31.26 8.15
N ALA A 149 -14.11 31.78 9.37
CA ALA A 149 -13.70 30.99 10.53
C ALA A 149 -14.68 29.84 10.79
N ILE A 150 -14.14 28.64 11.06
CA ILE A 150 -14.91 27.46 11.44
C ILE A 150 -14.72 27.25 12.95
N GLY A 151 -15.82 27.24 13.70
CA GLY A 151 -15.80 27.14 15.16
C GLY A 151 -15.62 28.50 15.84
N LYS A 152 -16.70 28.99 16.43
CA LYS A 152 -16.69 29.91 17.58
C LYS A 152 -17.39 29.20 18.72
#